data_AF-A0A949U2A1-F1
#
_entry.id   AF-A0A949U2A1-F1
#
_cell.length_a   1.000
_cell.length_b   1.000
_cell.length_c   1.000
_cell.angle_alpha   90.00
_cell.angle_beta   90.00
_cell.angle_gamma   90.00
#
_symmetry.space_group_name_H-M   'P 1'
#
loop_
_entity.id
_entity.type
_entity.pdbx_description
1 polymer ?
#
loop_
_entity_poly.entity_id
_entity_poly.type
_entity_poly.pdbx_seq_one_letter_code
_entity_poly.pdbx_strand_id
1 'polypeptide(L)'
;MRIFIVTALAAASVSSAFAQGVYRCTDASGRTIYTDEPKTGNCVSQKLEAPADPAAGKAPGLREGERQLLEQANARAAMLDSATADVVTAFNALRAAEARRDQGVEPLEGERSGRRFRREYVERQQALQRDVDEAQAQLDAALARRNALR
;
A
#
# COMPACT_ATOMS: atom_id res chain seq x y z
N MET A 1 -32.16 -43.22 33.25
CA MET A 1 -30.94 -42.65 33.87
C MET A 1 -31.18 -41.14 34.02
N ARG A 2 -31.61 -40.67 35.20
CA ARG A 2 -30.85 -39.76 36.12
C ARG A 2 -30.26 -38.52 35.39
N ILE A 3 -30.92 -37.36 35.42
CA ILE A 3 -30.91 -36.25 36.42
C ILE A 3 -29.72 -35.27 36.25
N PHE A 4 -30.08 -34.06 35.77
CA PHE A 4 -29.73 -32.67 36.17
C PHE A 4 -28.29 -32.14 36.41
N ILE A 5 -28.22 -30.79 36.26
CA ILE A 5 -27.35 -29.75 36.91
C ILE A 5 -26.19 -29.26 36.01
N VAL A 6 -26.10 -28.01 35.47
CA VAL A 6 -26.31 -26.60 35.91
C VAL A 6 -24.96 -25.85 36.00
N THR A 7 -24.89 -24.67 35.36
CA THR A 7 -23.94 -23.53 35.56
C THR A 7 -22.43 -23.78 35.36
N ALA A 8 -21.56 -22.84 34.97
CA ALA A 8 -21.45 -21.39 35.23
C ALA A 8 -20.67 -20.73 34.07
N LEU A 9 -21.09 -19.59 33.53
CA LEU A 9 -20.81 -18.22 33.98
C LEU A 9 -19.30 -17.86 34.06
N ALA A 10 -18.88 -17.07 33.07
CA ALA A 10 -17.87 -15.99 33.08
C ALA A 10 -16.63 -16.08 33.98
N ALA A 11 -15.47 -15.92 33.34
CA ALA A 11 -14.38 -15.12 33.90
C ALA A 11 -13.67 -14.37 32.76
N ALA A 12 -14.22 -13.21 32.41
CA ALA A 12 -13.43 -12.18 31.74
C ALA A 12 -12.31 -11.78 32.71
N SER A 13 -11.06 -11.99 32.30
CA SER A 13 -9.89 -11.48 32.99
C SER A 13 -9.88 -9.95 32.89
N VAL A 14 -10.56 -9.31 33.85
CA VAL A 14 -10.38 -7.89 34.12
C VAL A 14 -8.97 -7.76 34.68
N SER A 15 -8.03 -7.33 33.85
CA SER A 15 -6.77 -6.78 34.33
C SER A 15 -7.10 -5.55 35.16
N SER A 16 -7.13 -5.72 36.48
CA SER A 16 -7.17 -4.61 37.42
C SER A 16 -5.92 -3.77 37.19
N ALA A 17 -6.05 -2.70 36.41
CA ALA A 17 -5.07 -1.64 36.38
C ALA A 17 -4.99 -1.08 37.81
N PHE A 18 -3.97 -1.48 38.55
CA PHE A 18 -3.67 -0.90 39.85
C PHE A 18 -3.26 0.56 39.60
N ALA A 19 -4.20 1.48 39.77
CA ALA A 19 -3.92 2.90 39.88
C ALA A 19 -3.19 3.14 41.20
N GLN A 20 -1.87 2.87 41.21
CA GLN A 20 -0.99 3.20 42.34
C GLN A 20 -0.95 4.73 42.46
N GLY A 21 -1.67 5.27 43.43
CA GLY A 21 -1.69 6.71 43.68
C GLY A 21 -0.41 7.13 44.36
N VAL A 22 0.42 7.93 43.69
CA VAL A 22 1.61 8.51 44.31
C VAL A 22 1.20 9.76 45.09
N TYR A 23 1.53 9.85 46.36
CA TYR A 23 1.25 11.01 47.21
C TYR A 23 2.54 11.77 47.51
N ARG A 24 2.47 13.10 47.43
CA ARG A 24 3.52 14.00 47.88
C ARG A 24 3.23 14.48 49.29
N CYS A 25 4.19 14.36 50.18
CA CYS A 25 4.11 14.80 51.57
C CYS A 25 5.26 15.78 51.87
N THR A 26 4.96 16.99 52.35
CA THR A 26 5.97 17.95 52.83
C THR A 26 5.89 18.10 54.35
N ASP A 27 6.98 17.80 55.05
CA ASP A 27 7.06 17.92 56.51
C ASP A 27 7.34 19.37 56.97
N ALA A 28 7.21 19.63 58.27
CA ALA A 28 7.44 20.96 58.86
C ALA A 28 8.88 21.48 58.71
N SER A 29 9.84 20.61 58.34
CA SER A 29 11.22 20.99 58.04
C SER A 29 11.44 21.40 56.57
N GLY A 30 10.39 21.36 55.76
CA GLY A 30 10.44 21.68 54.34
C GLY A 30 10.90 20.52 53.45
N ARG A 31 11.05 19.31 53.98
CA ARG A 31 11.49 18.14 53.23
C ARG A 31 10.28 17.44 52.58
N THR A 32 10.39 17.16 51.29
CA THR A 32 9.36 16.47 50.51
C THR A 32 9.67 14.99 50.35
N ILE A 33 8.68 14.14 50.62
CA ILE A 33 8.74 12.68 50.49
C ILE A 33 7.58 12.22 49.60
N TYR A 34 7.87 11.30 48.68
CA TYR A 34 6.88 10.65 47.82
C TYR A 34 6.59 9.25 48.36
N THR A 35 5.31 8.88 48.44
CA THR A 35 4.85 7.65 49.06
C THR A 35 3.62 7.12 48.34
N ASP A 36 3.48 5.80 48.25
CA ASP A 36 2.32 5.16 47.62
C ASP A 36 1.12 5.07 48.59
N GLU A 37 1.36 5.29 49.89
CA GLU A 37 0.33 5.32 50.92
C GLU A 37 0.10 6.75 51.44
N PRO A 38 -1.17 7.17 51.65
CA PRO A 38 -1.47 8.49 52.21
C PRO A 38 -1.06 8.52 53.68
N LYS A 39 -0.04 9.33 54.03
CA LYS A 39 0.33 9.55 55.43
C LYS A 39 -0.67 10.49 56.11
N THR A 40 -1.19 10.08 57.26
CA THR A 40 -2.01 10.90 58.17
C THR A 40 -1.12 11.36 59.34
N GLY A 41 -1.01 12.67 59.57
CA GLY A 41 -0.11 13.23 60.60
C GLY A 41 0.45 14.62 60.23
N ASN A 42 1.69 14.93 60.65
CA ASN A 42 2.39 16.23 60.54
C ASN A 42 2.73 16.67 59.09
N CYS A 43 1.93 16.25 58.11
CA CYS A 43 2.19 16.43 56.72
C CYS A 43 0.91 16.53 55.90
N VAL A 44 0.88 17.48 54.98
CA VAL A 44 -0.18 17.61 53.98
C VAL A 44 0.13 16.64 52.84
N SER A 45 -0.64 15.55 52.73
CA SER A 45 -0.55 14.61 51.61
C SER A 45 -1.39 15.11 50.43
N GLN A 46 -0.73 15.33 49.28
CA GLN A 46 -1.39 15.66 48.03
C GLN A 46 -1.24 14.48 47.08
N LYS A 47 -2.36 13.92 46.62
CA LYS A 47 -2.38 12.87 45.60
C LYS A 47 -1.90 13.48 44.28
N LEU A 48 -0.90 12.87 43.66
CA LEU A 48 -0.49 13.18 42.30
C LEU A 48 -1.41 12.40 41.36
N GLU A 49 -2.11 13.12 40.51
CA GLU A 49 -2.86 12.48 39.42
C GLU A 49 -1.87 11.87 38.44
N ALA A 50 -2.13 10.62 38.06
CA ALA A 50 -1.39 10.00 36.97
C ALA A 50 -1.64 10.82 35.69
N PRO A 51 -0.63 11.00 34.82
CA PRO A 51 -0.82 11.64 33.53
C PRO A 51 -1.98 10.98 32.80
N ALA A 52 -2.90 11.79 32.25
CA ALA A 52 -4.03 11.28 31.49
C ALA A 52 -3.54 10.36 30.37
N ASP A 53 -4.20 9.21 30.20
CA ASP A 53 -3.89 8.25 29.16
C ASP A 53 -3.96 8.95 27.79
N PRO A 54 -2.87 8.98 26.98
CA PRO A 54 -2.87 9.68 25.70
C PRO A 54 -3.88 9.06 24.70
N ALA A 55 -4.37 7.86 24.98
CA ALA A 55 -5.39 7.17 24.19
C ALA A 55 -6.83 7.66 24.46
N ALA A 56 -7.10 8.39 25.55
CA ALA A 56 -8.45 8.83 25.93
C ALA A 56 -9.04 9.90 25.00
N GLY A 57 -8.26 10.41 24.05
CA GLY A 57 -8.67 11.42 23.09
C GLY A 57 -8.13 11.16 21.68
N LYS A 58 -8.32 9.96 21.11
CA LYS A 58 -8.08 9.76 19.67
C LYS A 58 -8.93 10.78 18.87
N ALA A 59 -8.27 11.83 18.41
CA ALA A 59 -8.89 12.91 17.65
C ALA A 59 -9.61 12.31 16.42
N PRO A 60 -10.82 12.78 16.07
CA PRO A 60 -11.57 12.28 14.91
C PRO A 60 -10.76 12.25 13.61
N GLY A 61 -9.81 13.17 13.44
CA GLY A 61 -8.95 13.29 12.26
C GLY A 61 -7.91 12.17 12.07
N LEU A 62 -7.54 11.41 13.10
CA LEU A 62 -6.60 10.28 12.95
C LEU A 62 -7.23 9.13 12.15
N ARG A 63 -8.52 8.83 12.36
CA ARG A 63 -9.25 7.79 11.61
C ARG A 63 -9.51 8.21 10.16
N GLU A 64 -9.78 9.49 9.95
CA GLU A 64 -9.97 10.03 8.59
C GLU A 64 -8.65 10.05 7.81
N GLY A 65 -7.54 10.42 8.48
CA GLY A 65 -6.20 10.31 7.90
C GLY A 65 -5.81 8.87 7.55
N GLU A 66 -6.11 7.89 8.42
CA GLU A 66 -5.90 6.46 8.13
C GLU A 66 -6.70 5.99 6.89
N ARG A 67 -7.97 6.42 6.76
CA ARG A 67 -8.79 6.13 5.57
C ARG A 67 -8.21 6.74 4.31
N GLN A 68 -7.83 8.01 4.34
CA GLN A 68 -7.24 8.70 3.19
C GLN A 68 -5.93 8.04 2.74
N LEU A 69 -5.08 7.62 3.68
CA LEU A 69 -3.85 6.88 3.36
C LEU A 69 -4.15 5.53 2.71
N LEU A 70 -5.15 4.81 3.21
CA LEU A 70 -5.57 3.53 2.63
C LEU A 70 -6.15 3.72 1.21
N GLU A 71 -6.97 4.74 0.99
CA GLU A 71 -7.51 5.09 -0.32
C GLU A 71 -6.40 5.45 -1.32
N GLN A 72 -5.43 6.26 -0.90
CA GLN A 72 -4.28 6.62 -1.74
C GLN A 72 -3.40 5.41 -2.07
N ALA A 73 -3.18 4.52 -1.10
CA ALA A 73 -2.44 3.27 -1.32
C ALA A 73 -3.15 2.37 -2.32
N ASN A 74 -4.48 2.20 -2.17
CA ASN A 74 -5.30 1.41 -3.09
C ASN A 74 -5.31 2.02 -4.50
N ALA A 75 -5.43 3.34 -4.62
CA ALA A 75 -5.39 4.03 -5.90
C ALA A 75 -4.03 3.82 -6.60
N ARG A 76 -2.91 3.95 -5.86
CA ARG A 76 -1.57 3.70 -6.42
C ARG A 76 -1.39 2.25 -6.86
N ALA A 77 -1.88 1.29 -6.07
CA ALA A 77 -1.84 -0.13 -6.43
C ALA A 77 -2.62 -0.40 -7.73
N ALA A 78 -3.85 0.12 -7.84
CA ALA A 78 -4.66 -0.02 -9.05
C ALA A 78 -3.99 0.62 -10.28
N MET A 79 -3.35 1.79 -10.13
CA MET A 79 -2.59 2.41 -11.22
C MET A 79 -1.39 1.56 -11.66
N LEU A 80 -0.68 0.95 -10.71
CA LEU A 80 0.47 0.07 -11.02
C LEU A 80 0.02 -1.21 -11.72
N ASP A 81 -1.10 -1.80 -11.30
CA ASP A 81 -1.68 -2.98 -11.94
C ASP A 81 -2.10 -2.67 -13.39
N SER A 82 -2.78 -1.54 -13.60
CA SER A 82 -3.13 -1.07 -14.94
C SER A 82 -1.89 -0.84 -15.81
N ALA A 83 -0.87 -0.17 -15.28
CA ALA A 83 0.37 0.06 -16.03
C ALA A 83 1.12 -1.24 -16.35
N THR A 84 1.01 -2.26 -15.49
CA THR A 84 1.57 -3.58 -15.74
C THR A 84 0.82 -4.31 -16.86
N ALA A 85 -0.51 -4.23 -16.86
CA ALA A 85 -1.34 -4.77 -17.93
C ALA A 85 -1.04 -4.09 -19.29
N ASP A 86 -0.81 -2.78 -19.29
CA ASP A 86 -0.43 -2.03 -20.49
C ASP A 86 0.91 -2.50 -21.06
N VAL A 87 1.91 -2.80 -20.22
CA VAL A 87 3.20 -3.34 -20.65
C VAL A 87 3.02 -4.70 -21.33
N VAL A 88 2.19 -5.59 -20.77
CA VAL A 88 1.91 -6.90 -21.38
C VAL A 88 1.22 -6.73 -22.74
N THR A 89 0.24 -5.83 -22.81
CA THR A 89 -0.46 -5.51 -24.07
C THR A 89 0.50 -4.99 -25.14
N ALA A 90 1.33 -4.00 -24.81
CA ALA A 90 2.29 -3.42 -25.75
C ALA A 90 3.37 -4.43 -26.18
N PHE A 91 3.85 -5.28 -25.27
CA PHE A 91 4.78 -6.34 -25.60
C PHE A 91 4.18 -7.35 -26.59
N ASN A 92 2.94 -7.77 -26.38
CA ASN A 92 2.25 -8.66 -27.31
C ASN A 92 2.02 -8.00 -28.67
N ALA A 93 1.73 -6.70 -28.71
CA ALA A 93 1.60 -5.93 -29.94
C ALA A 93 2.92 -5.89 -30.73
N LEU A 94 4.05 -5.63 -30.05
CA LEU A 94 5.38 -5.69 -30.66
C LEU A 94 5.67 -7.07 -31.25
N ARG A 95 5.48 -8.14 -30.45
CA ARG A 95 5.67 -9.51 -30.93
C ARG A 95 4.82 -9.83 -32.16
N ALA A 96 3.58 -9.34 -32.20
CA ALA A 96 2.70 -9.51 -33.35
C ALA A 96 3.18 -8.72 -34.58
N ALA A 97 3.69 -7.50 -34.40
CA ALA A 97 4.27 -6.70 -35.48
C ALA A 97 5.53 -7.35 -36.06
N GLU A 98 6.43 -7.83 -35.20
CA GLU A 98 7.62 -8.58 -35.59
C GLU A 98 7.26 -9.84 -36.37
N ALA A 99 6.25 -10.59 -35.91
CA ALA A 99 5.78 -11.77 -36.63
C ALA A 99 5.22 -11.44 -38.02
N ARG A 100 4.47 -10.33 -38.17
CA ARG A 100 4.00 -9.86 -39.49
C ARG A 100 5.17 -9.46 -40.40
N ARG A 101 6.18 -8.79 -39.84
CA ARG A 101 7.40 -8.41 -40.56
C ARG A 101 8.15 -9.65 -41.04
N ASP A 102 8.34 -10.63 -40.18
CA ASP A 102 9.03 -11.90 -40.50
C ASP A 102 8.29 -12.70 -41.58
N GLN A 103 6.97 -12.83 -41.46
CA GLN A 103 6.13 -13.48 -42.47
C GLN A 103 6.08 -12.70 -43.79
N GLY A 104 6.29 -11.39 -43.73
CA GLY A 104 6.24 -10.49 -44.87
C GLY A 104 7.56 -10.35 -45.64
N VAL A 105 8.66 -11.01 -45.26
CA VAL A 105 9.97 -10.84 -45.90
C VAL A 105 9.95 -11.23 -47.38
N GLU A 106 9.28 -12.34 -47.70
CA GLU A 106 9.20 -12.84 -49.07
C GLU A 106 8.34 -11.92 -49.95
N PRO A 107 8.74 -11.70 -51.22
CA PRO A 107 7.94 -10.95 -52.17
C PRO A 107 6.67 -11.73 -52.53
N LEU A 108 5.55 -11.02 -52.64
CA LEU A 108 4.29 -11.57 -53.11
C LEU A 108 4.30 -11.73 -54.64
N GLU A 109 3.27 -12.41 -55.16
CA GLU A 109 3.07 -12.51 -56.60
C GLU A 109 2.96 -11.11 -57.23
N GLY A 110 3.67 -10.89 -58.33
CA GLY A 110 3.69 -9.60 -59.04
C GLY A 110 4.62 -8.55 -58.42
N GLU A 111 5.08 -8.70 -57.18
CA GLU A 111 6.01 -7.76 -56.52
C GLU A 111 7.47 -7.92 -57.00
N ARG A 112 7.77 -9.00 -57.73
CA ARG A 112 9.10 -9.28 -58.30
C ARG A 112 9.01 -9.44 -59.81
N SER A 113 9.94 -8.80 -60.52
CA SER A 113 10.15 -9.01 -61.96
C SER A 113 11.59 -9.41 -62.21
N GLY A 114 11.80 -10.71 -62.47
CA GLY A 114 13.13 -11.30 -62.62
C GLY A 114 13.98 -11.09 -61.36
N ARG A 115 15.06 -10.30 -61.49
CA ARG A 115 15.98 -9.98 -60.37
C ARG A 115 15.63 -8.70 -59.62
N ARG A 116 14.60 -7.96 -60.02
CA ARG A 116 14.24 -6.66 -59.43
C ARG A 116 12.95 -6.76 -58.61
N PHE A 117 12.95 -6.12 -57.44
CA PHE A 117 11.73 -5.86 -56.67
C PHE A 117 11.03 -4.63 -57.23
N ARG A 118 9.70 -4.68 -57.29
CA ARG A 118 8.87 -3.55 -57.64
C ARG A 118 8.66 -2.63 -56.44
N ARG A 119 8.08 -1.46 -56.70
CA ARG A 119 7.86 -0.42 -55.70
C ARG A 119 6.95 -0.90 -54.57
N GLU A 120 5.94 -1.69 -54.91
CA GLU A 120 4.94 -2.24 -53.98
C GLU A 120 5.60 -3.08 -52.89
N TYR A 121 6.59 -3.91 -53.23
CA TYR A 121 7.40 -4.65 -52.26
C TYR A 121 8.07 -3.70 -51.27
N VAL A 122 8.77 -2.68 -51.78
CA VAL A 122 9.54 -1.75 -50.96
C VAL A 122 8.62 -0.97 -50.01
N GLU A 123 7.48 -0.49 -50.51
CA GLU A 123 6.48 0.22 -49.70
C GLU A 123 5.90 -0.68 -48.61
N ARG A 124 5.62 -1.95 -48.92
CA ARG A 124 5.15 -2.94 -47.95
C ARG A 124 6.20 -3.24 -46.88
N GLN A 125 7.46 -3.44 -47.26
CA GLN A 125 8.55 -3.65 -46.30
C GLN A 125 8.70 -2.44 -45.37
N GLN A 126 8.62 -1.22 -45.90
CA GLN A 126 8.67 -0.01 -45.08
C GLN A 126 7.46 0.11 -44.14
N ALA A 127 6.27 -0.29 -44.58
CA ALA A 127 5.09 -0.31 -43.71
C ALA A 127 5.26 -1.31 -42.56
N LEU A 128 5.72 -2.53 -42.85
CA LEU A 128 6.01 -3.55 -41.83
C LEU A 128 7.06 -3.08 -40.82
N GLN A 129 8.09 -2.36 -41.28
CA GLN A 129 9.09 -1.79 -40.38
C GLN A 129 8.49 -0.69 -39.49
N ARG A 130 7.68 0.21 -40.06
CA ARG A 130 7.00 1.25 -39.27
C ARG A 130 6.09 0.68 -38.20
N ASP A 131 5.35 -0.40 -38.49
CA ASP A 131 4.53 -1.11 -37.51
C ASP A 131 5.35 -1.59 -36.31
N VAL A 132 6.55 -2.15 -36.58
CA VAL A 132 7.47 -2.61 -35.52
C VAL A 132 7.99 -1.43 -34.71
N ASP A 133 8.43 -0.36 -35.38
CA ASP A 133 8.97 0.83 -34.72
C ASP A 133 7.92 1.50 -33.82
N GLU A 134 6.67 1.58 -34.29
CA GLU A 134 5.55 2.12 -33.51
C GLU A 134 5.24 1.24 -32.30
N ALA A 135 5.16 -0.08 -32.47
CA ALA A 135 4.89 -1.00 -31.37
C ALA A 135 6.01 -0.98 -30.32
N GLN A 136 7.27 -0.83 -30.76
CA GLN A 136 8.41 -0.64 -29.87
C GLN A 136 8.26 0.65 -29.05
N ALA A 137 7.94 1.77 -29.70
CA ALA A 137 7.73 3.05 -29.02
C ALA A 137 6.58 2.97 -28.00
N GLN A 138 5.51 2.25 -28.32
CA GLN A 138 4.39 2.01 -27.39
C GLN A 138 4.83 1.19 -26.16
N LEU A 139 5.66 0.15 -26.35
CA LEU A 139 6.22 -0.63 -25.25
C LEU A 139 7.11 0.24 -24.35
N ASP A 140 7.99 1.04 -24.94
CA ASP A 140 8.87 1.95 -24.20
C ASP A 140 8.06 2.97 -23.38
N ALA A 141 7.00 3.53 -23.96
CA ALA A 141 6.09 4.42 -23.25
C ALA A 141 5.34 3.73 -22.11
N ALA A 142 4.91 2.47 -22.29
CA ALA A 142 4.27 1.68 -21.23
C ALA A 142 5.24 1.38 -20.07
N LEU A 143 6.49 1.02 -20.39
CA LEU A 143 7.54 0.79 -19.40
C LEU A 143 7.86 2.07 -18.63
N ALA A 144 7.97 3.22 -19.30
CA ALA A 144 8.19 4.51 -18.67
C ALA A 144 7.06 4.86 -17.69
N ARG A 145 5.79 4.68 -18.08
CA ARG A 145 4.62 4.90 -17.22
C ARG A 145 4.64 4.02 -15.97
N ARG A 146 4.92 2.72 -16.12
CA ARG A 146 5.04 1.80 -14.98
C ARG A 146 6.20 2.19 -14.05
N ASN A 147 7.35 2.55 -14.61
CA ASN A 147 8.52 2.93 -13.82
C ASN A 147 8.30 4.22 -13.04
N ALA A 148 7.51 5.16 -13.54
CA ALA A 148 7.13 6.37 -12.80
C ALA A 148 6.23 6.10 -11.57
N LEU A 149 5.60 4.92 -11.49
CA LEU A 149 4.74 4.51 -10.38
C LEU A 149 5.45 3.61 -9.35
N ARG A 150 6.64 3.11 -9.67
CA ARG A 150 7.49 2.37 -8.74
C ARG A 150 8.19 3.34 -7.79
#